data_AF-A0A914W3Y9-F1
#
_entry.id   AF-A0A914W3Y9-F1
#
_cell.length_a   1.000
_cell.length_b   1.000
_cell.length_c   1.000
_cell.angle_alpha   90.00
_cell.angle_beta   90.00
_cell.angle_gamma   90.00
#
_symmetry.space_group_name_H-M   'P 1'
#
loop_
_entity.id
_entity.type
_entity.pdbx_description
1 polymer ?
#
loop_
_entity_poly.entity_id
_entity_poly.type
_entity_poly.pdbx_seq_one_letter_code
_entity_poly.pdbx_strand_id
1 'polypeptide(L)'
;MKRLARQRFWWPGMDKDIEKKTAQCDACKRMLTDTSKVPLQPWPAAQRPFQRLHIDFAGPYLDAMWLIVVDAYSKWPEVVRMKIGKTSTKDVIAALFELFTRYGIAEEII
;
A
#
# COMPACT_ATOMS: atom_id res chain seq x y z
N MET A 1 -21.30 -13.50 -22.30
CA MET A 1 -21.50 -13.30 -23.76
C MET A 1 -21.68 -14.63 -24.51
N LYS A 2 -20.74 -15.60 -24.44
CA LYS A 2 -20.81 -16.87 -25.18
C LYS A 2 -22.12 -17.67 -25.01
N ARG A 3 -22.60 -17.81 -23.77
CA ARG A 3 -23.86 -18.53 -23.47
C ARG A 3 -25.08 -17.97 -24.21
N LEU A 4 -25.21 -16.63 -24.27
CA LEU A 4 -26.33 -15.97 -24.94
C LEU A 4 -26.24 -16.12 -26.46
N ALA A 5 -25.03 -16.06 -27.04
CA ALA A 5 -24.84 -16.23 -28.48
C ALA A 5 -25.24 -17.64 -28.95
N ARG A 6 -24.84 -18.68 -28.19
CA ARG A 6 -25.16 -20.09 -28.49
C ARG A 6 -26.65 -20.44 -28.45
N GLN A 7 -27.49 -19.59 -27.85
CA GLN A 7 -28.94 -19.81 -27.82
C GLN A 7 -29.63 -19.45 -29.15
N ARG A 8 -28.99 -18.66 -30.01
CA ARG A 8 -29.62 -18.07 -31.20
C ARG A 8 -28.81 -18.22 -32.48
N PHE A 9 -27.51 -18.43 -32.37
CA PHE A 9 -26.59 -18.41 -33.52
C PHE A 9 -25.57 -19.54 -33.43
N TRP A 10 -25.06 -19.96 -34.60
CA TRP A 10 -23.97 -20.91 -34.72
C TRP A 10 -23.14 -20.64 -35.97
N TRP A 11 -21.82 -20.67 -35.83
CA TRP A 11 -20.86 -20.73 -36.94
C TRP A 11 -19.52 -21.31 -36.47
N PRO A 12 -18.67 -21.83 -37.38
CA PRO A 12 -17.34 -22.31 -37.03
C PRO A 12 -16.48 -21.20 -36.42
N GLY A 13 -15.95 -21.41 -35.21
CA GLY A 13 -15.07 -20.44 -34.55
C GLY A 13 -15.76 -19.33 -33.74
N MET A 14 -17.08 -19.36 -33.58
CA MET A 14 -17.87 -18.34 -32.87
C MET A 14 -17.29 -17.90 -31.52
N ASP A 15 -16.83 -18.83 -30.69
CA ASP A 15 -16.27 -18.48 -29.38
C ASP A 15 -15.02 -17.61 -29.49
N LYS A 16 -14.14 -17.90 -30.46
CA LYS A 16 -12.91 -17.12 -30.72
C LYS A 16 -13.25 -15.71 -31.20
N ASP A 17 -14.28 -15.57 -32.04
CA ASP A 17 -14.72 -14.25 -32.51
C ASP A 17 -15.30 -13.40 -31.39
N ILE A 18 -16.09 -14.02 -30.50
CA ILE A 18 -16.64 -13.34 -29.31
C ILE A 18 -15.50 -12.93 -28.36
N GLU A 19 -14.53 -13.80 -28.13
CA GLU A 19 -13.32 -13.46 -27.34
C GLU A 19 -12.55 -12.30 -27.98
N LYS A 20 -12.29 -12.35 -29.28
CA LYS A 20 -11.57 -11.29 -29.99
C LYS A 20 -12.32 -9.96 -29.89
N LYS A 21 -13.63 -9.96 -30.08
CA LYS A 21 -14.45 -8.74 -29.98
C LYS A 21 -14.46 -8.17 -28.56
N THR A 22 -14.61 -9.03 -27.55
CA THR A 22 -14.61 -8.60 -26.15
C THR A 22 -13.22 -8.11 -25.69
N ALA A 23 -12.16 -8.77 -26.14
CA ALA A 23 -10.78 -8.35 -25.90
C ALA A 23 -10.38 -7.05 -26.63
N GLN A 24 -11.12 -6.64 -27.67
CA GLN A 24 -10.91 -5.37 -28.38
C GLN A 24 -11.85 -4.25 -27.91
N CYS A 25 -12.78 -4.52 -27.01
CA CYS A 25 -13.74 -3.53 -26.54
C CYS A 25 -13.14 -2.66 -25.43
N ASP A 26 -12.88 -1.38 -25.71
CA ASP A 26 -12.27 -0.45 -24.76
C ASP A 26 -13.14 -0.19 -23.52
N ALA A 27 -14.46 -0.11 -23.71
CA ALA A 27 -15.39 0.04 -22.59
C ALA A 27 -15.32 -1.17 -21.64
N CYS A 28 -15.23 -2.39 -22.19
CA CYS A 28 -15.06 -3.59 -21.37
C CYS A 28 -13.69 -3.61 -20.66
N LYS A 29 -12.61 -3.22 -21.35
CA LYS A 29 -11.26 -3.14 -20.75
C LYS A 29 -11.19 -2.16 -19.58
N ARG A 30 -11.84 -1.01 -19.68
CA ARG A 30 -11.84 0.00 -18.59
C ARG A 30 -12.61 -0.46 -17.36
N MET A 31 -13.60 -1.34 -17.54
CA MET A 31 -14.38 -1.90 -16.43
C MET A 31 -13.80 -3.20 -15.87
N LEU A 32 -12.81 -3.79 -16.55
CA LEU A 32 -12.13 -4.97 -16.06
C LEU A 32 -11.28 -4.61 -14.85
N THR A 33 -11.49 -5.34 -13.75
CA THR A 33 -10.58 -5.28 -12.62
C THR A 33 -9.26 -5.91 -13.02
N ASP A 34 -8.16 -5.16 -12.89
CA ASP A 34 -6.84 -5.74 -13.09
C ASP A 34 -6.59 -6.80 -12.01
N THR A 35 -6.39 -8.04 -12.46
CA THR A 35 -6.12 -9.19 -11.60
C THR A 35 -4.65 -9.62 -11.70
N SER A 36 -3.84 -8.93 -12.51
CA SER A 36 -2.41 -9.19 -12.60
C SER A 36 -1.76 -8.74 -11.29
N LYS A 37 -1.47 -9.71 -10.43
CA LYS A 37 -0.68 -9.45 -9.23
C LYS A 37 0.75 -9.25 -9.68
N VAL A 38 1.21 -7.99 -9.66
CA VAL A 38 2.62 -7.68 -9.84
C VAL A 38 3.41 -8.40 -8.73
N PRO A 39 4.53 -9.08 -9.05
CA PRO A 39 5.37 -9.69 -8.03
C PRO A 39 5.79 -8.64 -7.00
N LEU A 40 5.54 -8.92 -5.72
CA LEU A 40 6.01 -8.05 -4.64
C LEU A 40 7.54 -8.05 -4.63
N GLN A 41 8.15 -6.87 -4.72
CA GLN A 41 9.57 -6.71 -4.49
C GLN A 41 9.78 -6.38 -3.01
N PRO A 42 10.42 -7.27 -2.23
CA PRO A 42 10.67 -7.00 -0.82
C PRO A 42 11.72 -5.90 -0.69
N TRP A 43 11.60 -5.12 0.37
CA TRP A 43 12.62 -4.16 0.76
C TRP A 43 13.93 -4.89 1.11
N PRO A 44 15.10 -4.30 0.83
CA PRO A 44 16.37 -4.81 1.34
C PRO A 44 16.32 -4.91 2.87
N ALA A 45 16.83 -6.00 3.44
CA ALA A 45 16.88 -6.15 4.88
C ALA A 45 17.77 -5.05 5.50
N ALA A 46 17.29 -4.45 6.59
CA ALA A 46 18.14 -3.62 7.42
C ALA A 46 19.24 -4.50 8.05
N GLN A 47 20.44 -3.94 8.21
CA GLN A 47 21.64 -4.64 8.70
C GLN A 47 21.91 -4.36 10.18
N ARG A 48 21.36 -3.27 10.73
CA ARG A 48 21.54 -2.87 12.12
C ARG A 48 20.29 -2.16 12.67
N PRO A 49 20.06 -2.18 14.00
CA PRO A 49 18.99 -1.41 14.62
C PRO A 49 19.06 0.06 14.22
N PHE A 50 17.90 0.67 14.01
CA PHE A 50 17.78 2.09 13.67
C PHE A 50 18.37 2.51 12.32
N GLN A 51 18.74 1.55 11.45
CA GLN A 51 19.14 1.89 10.09
C GLN A 51 17.96 2.46 9.28
N ARG A 52 16.83 1.74 9.29
CA ARG A 52 15.60 2.13 8.59
C ARG A 52 14.43 2.11 9.55
N LEU A 53 13.70 3.22 9.60
CA LEU A 53 12.45 3.33 10.33
C LEU A 53 11.28 3.38 9.34
N HIS A 54 10.20 2.67 9.66
CA HIS A 54 8.91 2.82 9.00
C HIS A 54 8.00 3.64 9.92
N ILE A 55 7.48 4.76 9.44
CA ILE A 55 6.63 5.63 10.24
C ILE A 55 5.26 5.81 9.61
N ASP A 56 4.21 5.70 10.42
CA ASP A 56 2.85 5.95 9.94
C ASP A 56 1.95 6.45 11.08
N PHE A 57 0.83 7.05 10.70
CA PHE A 57 -0.20 7.46 11.62
C PHE A 57 -1.30 6.40 11.74
N ALA A 58 -1.62 6.03 12.98
CA ALA A 58 -2.85 5.34 13.32
C ALA A 58 -3.85 6.29 13.99
N GLY A 59 -5.10 6.27 13.55
CA GLY A 59 -6.18 7.02 14.17
C GLY A 59 -7.12 7.70 13.17
N PRO A 60 -8.03 8.56 13.67
CA PRO A 60 -8.13 9.01 15.06
C PRO A 60 -8.67 7.94 16.03
N TYR A 61 -8.07 7.82 17.21
CA TYR A 61 -8.49 6.90 18.28
C TYR A 61 -8.19 7.51 19.66
N LEU A 62 -9.14 7.45 20.60
CA LEU A 62 -9.04 8.07 21.94
C LEU A 62 -8.60 9.54 21.91
N ASP A 63 -9.28 10.32 21.06
CA ASP A 63 -9.04 11.76 20.83
C ASP A 63 -7.59 12.12 20.47
N ALA A 64 -6.90 11.19 19.81
CA ALA A 64 -5.51 11.34 19.40
C ALA A 64 -5.23 10.67 18.05
N MET A 65 -4.18 11.16 17.40
CA MET A 65 -3.47 10.47 16.34
C MET A 65 -2.22 9.85 16.94
N TRP A 66 -1.85 8.65 16.51
CA TRP A 66 -0.75 7.90 17.08
C TRP A 66 0.32 7.76 16.01
N LEU A 67 1.47 8.41 16.21
CA LEU A 67 2.62 8.24 15.34
C LEU A 67 3.32 6.95 15.75
N ILE A 68 3.24 5.95 14.89
CA ILE A 68 3.88 4.65 15.07
C ILE A 68 5.19 4.68 14.30
N VAL A 69 6.28 4.34 14.98
CA VAL A 69 7.63 4.26 14.42
C VAL A 69 8.16 2.85 14.66
N VAL A 70 8.45 2.12 13.59
CA VAL A 70 8.91 0.73 13.68
C VAL A 70 10.31 0.61 13.10
N ASP A 71 11.24 0.08 13.89
CA ASP A 71 12.58 -0.27 13.41
C ASP A 71 12.52 -1.49 12.49
N ALA A 72 13.02 -1.34 11.26
CA ALA A 72 12.98 -2.38 10.25
C ALA A 72 13.83 -3.62 10.62
N TYR A 73 14.88 -3.44 11.44
CA TYR A 73 15.78 -4.52 11.85
C TYR A 73 15.21 -5.32 13.02
N SER A 74 15.02 -4.69 14.18
CA SER A 74 14.59 -5.34 15.42
C SER A 74 13.09 -5.56 15.52
N LYS A 75 12.30 -4.90 14.65
CA LYS A 75 10.83 -4.83 14.73
C LYS A 75 10.33 -4.13 16.00
N TRP A 76 11.18 -3.37 16.68
CA TRP A 76 10.81 -2.60 17.87
C TRP A 76 9.84 -1.46 17.50
N PRO A 77 8.66 -1.38 18.14
CA PRO A 77 7.72 -0.29 17.94
C PRO A 77 7.89 0.81 18.99
N GLU A 78 7.94 2.05 18.52
CA GLU A 78 7.81 3.27 19.32
C GLU A 78 6.48 3.94 18.93
N VAL A 79 5.72 4.38 19.94
CA VAL A 79 4.41 4.99 19.70
C VAL A 79 4.32 6.33 20.42
N VAL A 80 4.12 7.39 19.65
CA VAL A 80 3.96 8.74 20.17
C VAL A 80 2.50 9.17 20.03
N ARG A 81 1.85 9.46 21.16
CA ARG A 81 0.49 10.00 21.16
C ARG A 81 0.51 11.48 20.79
N MET A 82 -0.13 11.83 19.69
CA MET A 82 -0.28 13.20 19.19
C MET A 82 -1.72 13.67 19.37
N LYS A 83 -1.93 14.86 19.93
CA LYS A 83 -3.28 15.44 20.06
C LYS A 83 -3.91 15.65 18.68
N ILE A 84 -5.23 15.57 18.57
CA ILE A 84 -5.94 15.91 17.33
C ILE A 84 -5.51 17.31 16.84
N GLY A 85 -5.20 17.41 15.53
CA GLY A 85 -4.69 18.64 14.91
C GLY A 85 -3.18 18.88 15.09
N LYS A 86 -2.45 17.99 15.77
CA LYS A 86 -0.98 18.04 15.93
C LYS A 86 -0.27 16.98 15.09
N THR A 87 -0.70 16.79 13.85
CA THR A 87 -0.07 15.88 12.87
C THR A 87 0.67 16.63 11.78
N SER A 88 1.01 17.90 12.02
CA SER A 88 1.77 18.69 11.05
C SER A 88 3.22 18.19 10.98
N THR A 89 3.91 18.52 9.88
CA THR A 89 5.34 18.20 9.71
C THR A 89 6.18 18.68 10.88
N LYS A 90 5.88 19.86 11.44
CA LYS A 90 6.61 20.41 12.60
C LYS A 90 6.44 19.55 13.85
N ASP A 91 5.23 19.06 14.09
CA ASP A 91 4.93 18.23 15.26
C ASP A 91 5.61 16.85 15.13
N VAL A 92 5.60 16.27 13.91
CA VAL A 92 6.29 15.00 13.62
C VAL A 92 7.80 15.14 13.78
N ILE A 93 8.39 16.22 13.27
CA ILE A 93 9.82 16.49 13.43
C ILE A 93 10.20 16.56 14.91
N ALA A 94 9.41 17.25 15.73
CA ALA A 94 9.68 17.35 17.16
C ALA A 94 9.64 15.97 17.85
N ALA A 95 8.65 15.14 17.52
CA ALA A 95 8.54 13.77 18.04
C ALA A 95 9.71 12.88 17.59
N LEU A 96 10.14 13.00 16.34
CA LEU A 96 11.28 12.24 15.82
C LEU A 96 12.61 12.68 16.46
N PHE A 97 12.81 13.98 16.70
CA PHE A 97 13.99 14.45 17.42
C PHE A 97 14.07 13.86 18.84
N GLU A 98 12.96 13.83 19.57
CA GLU A 98 12.90 13.20 20.89
C GLU A 98 13.18 11.69 20.83
N LEU A 99 12.77 11.02 19.75
CA LEU A 99 13.06 9.61 19.55
C LEU A 99 14.54 9.37 19.19
N PHE A 100 15.14 10.23 18.38
CA PHE A 100 16.56 10.14 17.99
C PHE A 100 17.53 10.42 19.13
N THR A 101 17.14 11.19 20.16
CA THR A 101 17.99 11.37 21.34
C THR A 101 18.14 10.07 22.15
N ARG A 102 17.19 9.14 22.05
CA ARG A 102 17.21 7.86 22.77
C ARG A 102 18.00 6.77 22.05
N TYR A 103 17.90 6.71 20.73
CA TYR A 103 18.40 5.58 19.94
C TYR A 103 19.44 5.96 18.89
N GLY A 104 19.66 7.25 18.67
CA GLY A 104 20.47 7.77 17.57
C GLY A 104 19.64 8.14 16.34
N ILE A 105 20.31 8.77 15.38
CA ILE A 105 19.71 9.23 14.12
C ILE A 105 19.58 8.06 13.16
N ALA A 106 18.40 7.89 12.57
CA ALA A 106 18.18 6.89 11.53
C ALA A 106 18.84 7.28 10.20
N GLU A 107 19.30 6.29 9.43
CA GLU A 107 19.85 6.54 8.09
C GLU A 107 18.73 6.75 7.07
N GLU A 108 17.60 6.04 7.22
CA GLU A 108 16.48 6.04 6.29
C GLU A 108 15.14 6.05 7.06
N ILE A 109 14.17 6.83 6.58
CA ILE A 109 12.80 6.86 7.08
C ILE A 109 11.87 6.67 5.89
N ILE A 110 10.92 5.75 6.03
CA ILE A 110 9.89 5.41 5.02
C ILE A 110 8.51 5.74 5.57
#